data_AF-A0A816G0I0-F1
#
_entry.id   AF-A0A816G0I0-F1
#
_cell.length_a   1.000
_cell.length_b   1.000
_cell.length_c   1.000
_cell.angle_alpha   90.00
_cell.angle_beta   90.00
_cell.angle_gamma   90.00
#
_symmetry.space_group_name_H-M   'P 1'
#
loop_
_entity.id
_entity.type
_entity.pdbx_description
1 polymer ?
#
loop_
_entity_poly.entity_id
_entity_poly.type
_entity_poly.pdbx_seq_one_letter_code
_entity_poly.pdbx_strand_id
1 'polypeptide(L)'
;MLIDKIKEESLRTYLFTYATVYDAISMPTLADMFELPVKQVYGIVSKMIINEELMASLEEPNQTVIMHHTDPSRTQALSLQLVEKIFQLYEQNEKIVNLRGGEPNFYSRPNQQAQQGQQRNQGTSGGGNSGGGGQNWNRSQRSGTNRAY
;
A
#
# COMPACT_ATOMS: atom_id res chain seq x y z
N MET A 1 -15.18 -44.13 -16.98
CA MET A 1 -15.53 -42.74 -17.39
C MET A 1 -15.95 -41.80 -16.26
N LEU A 2 -16.56 -42.23 -15.15
CA LEU A 2 -16.70 -41.37 -13.96
C LEU A 2 -15.60 -41.62 -12.93
N ILE A 3 -15.35 -42.91 -12.62
CA ILE A 3 -14.34 -43.35 -11.65
C ILE A 3 -12.95 -42.84 -12.04
N ASP A 4 -12.58 -42.93 -13.32
CA ASP A 4 -11.27 -42.45 -13.81
C ASP A 4 -11.10 -40.95 -13.57
N LYS A 5 -12.14 -40.15 -13.84
CA LYS A 5 -12.10 -38.71 -13.56
C LYS A 5 -12.01 -38.40 -12.07
N ILE A 6 -12.68 -39.20 -11.23
CA ILE A 6 -12.56 -39.05 -9.77
C ILE A 6 -11.13 -39.37 -9.33
N LYS A 7 -10.51 -40.44 -9.86
CA LYS A 7 -9.11 -40.81 -9.58
C LYS A 7 -8.14 -39.70 -10.02
N GLU A 8 -8.34 -39.12 -11.20
CA GLU A 8 -7.54 -38.01 -11.70
C GLU A 8 -7.64 -36.77 -10.78
N GLU A 9 -8.84 -36.34 -10.42
CA GLU A 9 -9.03 -35.15 -9.57
C GLU A 9 -8.61 -35.38 -8.12
N SER A 10 -8.73 -36.61 -7.61
CA SER A 10 -8.22 -36.96 -6.27
C SER A 10 -6.69 -36.95 -6.24
N LEU A 11 -6.00 -37.39 -7.31
CA LEU A 11 -4.56 -37.23 -7.43
C LEU A 11 -4.13 -35.76 -7.42
N ARG A 12 -4.83 -34.89 -8.16
CA ARG A 12 -4.54 -33.45 -8.15
C ARG A 12 -4.73 -32.83 -6.77
N THR A 13 -5.85 -33.13 -6.13
CA THR A 13 -6.20 -32.60 -4.81
C THR A 13 -5.20 -33.08 -3.75
N TYR A 14 -4.76 -34.34 -3.84
CA TYR A 14 -3.73 -34.89 -2.97
C TYR A 14 -2.41 -34.16 -3.10
N LEU A 15 -1.91 -33.97 -4.33
CA LEU A 15 -0.67 -33.24 -4.58
C LEU A 15 -0.80 -31.78 -4.14
N PHE A 16 -1.93 -31.13 -4.38
CA PHE A 16 -2.16 -29.74 -3.95
C PHE A 16 -2.12 -29.57 -2.43
N THR A 17 -2.74 -30.51 -1.69
CA THR A 17 -2.83 -30.43 -0.22
C THR A 17 -1.50 -30.78 0.46
N TYR A 18 -0.79 -31.78 -0.07
CA TYR A 18 0.40 -32.34 0.57
C TYR A 18 1.72 -31.95 -0.11
N ALA A 19 1.71 -31.05 -1.11
CA ALA A 19 2.92 -30.57 -1.79
C ALA A 19 3.96 -30.01 -0.80
N THR A 20 3.52 -29.36 0.28
CA THR A 20 4.39 -28.72 1.27
C THR A 20 5.07 -29.72 2.22
N VAL A 21 4.61 -30.96 2.27
CA VAL A 21 5.13 -32.00 3.18
C VAL A 21 6.17 -32.88 2.50
N TYR A 22 6.06 -33.07 1.19
CA TYR A 22 6.96 -33.93 0.43
C TYR A 22 8.05 -33.13 -0.26
N ASP A 23 9.31 -33.53 -0.10
CA ASP A 23 10.43 -32.97 -0.88
C ASP A 23 10.53 -33.61 -2.27
N ALA A 24 10.31 -34.92 -2.35
CA ALA A 24 10.32 -35.68 -3.60
C ALA A 24 9.34 -36.86 -3.55
N ILE A 25 8.68 -37.14 -4.67
CA ILE A 25 7.71 -38.24 -4.79
C ILE A 25 7.95 -39.00 -6.09
N SER A 26 8.01 -40.34 -6.03
CA SER A 26 8.15 -41.17 -7.23
C SER A 26 6.82 -41.34 -7.97
N MET A 27 6.86 -41.26 -9.30
CA MET A 27 5.69 -41.45 -10.16
C MET A 27 5.11 -42.88 -10.12
N PRO A 28 5.92 -43.95 -10.04
CA PRO A 28 5.40 -45.31 -9.86
C PRO A 28 4.60 -45.46 -8.55
N THR A 29 5.06 -44.87 -7.45
CA THR A 29 4.31 -44.90 -6.19
C THR A 29 2.96 -44.18 -6.30
N LEU A 30 2.90 -43.05 -7.01
CA LEU A 30 1.64 -42.35 -7.28
C LEU A 30 0.71 -43.17 -8.19
N ALA A 31 1.26 -43.83 -9.20
CA ALA A 31 0.51 -44.70 -10.10
C ALA A 31 -0.14 -45.87 -9.34
N ASP A 32 0.61 -46.52 -8.45
CA ASP A 32 0.10 -47.62 -7.62
C ASP A 32 -0.95 -47.14 -6.60
N MET A 33 -0.72 -45.98 -5.96
CA MET A 33 -1.61 -45.44 -4.93
C MET A 33 -2.99 -45.04 -5.49
N PHE A 34 -3.04 -44.50 -6.70
CA PHE A 34 -4.29 -44.08 -7.34
C PHE A 34 -4.81 -45.10 -8.38
N GLU A 35 -4.10 -46.22 -8.55
CA GLU A 35 -4.38 -47.26 -9.55
C GLU A 35 -4.57 -46.65 -10.96
N LEU A 36 -3.65 -45.78 -11.36
CA LEU A 36 -3.63 -45.11 -12.65
C LEU A 36 -2.37 -45.49 -13.44
N PRO A 37 -2.43 -45.56 -14.78
CA PRO A 37 -1.23 -45.78 -15.58
C PRO A 37 -0.19 -44.67 -15.36
N VAL A 38 1.09 -45.04 -15.24
CA VAL A 38 2.21 -44.08 -15.05
C VAL A 38 2.19 -42.97 -16.10
N LYS A 39 1.84 -43.30 -17.36
CA LYS A 39 1.73 -42.32 -18.45
C LYS A 39 0.64 -41.27 -18.21
N GLN A 40 -0.48 -41.65 -17.59
CA GLN A 40 -1.55 -40.71 -17.25
C GLN A 40 -1.12 -39.81 -16.10
N VAL A 41 -0.51 -40.38 -15.05
CA VAL A 41 0.05 -39.61 -13.93
C VAL A 41 1.08 -38.60 -14.42
N TYR A 42 1.98 -39.01 -15.32
CA TYR A 42 2.93 -38.11 -16.00
C TYR A 42 2.22 -36.93 -16.67
N GLY A 43 1.22 -37.20 -17.51
CA GLY A 43 0.47 -36.14 -18.17
C GLY A 43 -0.24 -35.19 -17.21
N ILE A 44 -0.80 -35.71 -16.11
CA ILE A 44 -1.51 -34.90 -15.11
C ILE A 44 -0.52 -34.00 -14.36
N VAL A 45 0.57 -34.57 -13.83
CA VAL A 45 1.58 -33.83 -13.08
C VAL A 45 2.27 -32.79 -13.96
N SER A 46 2.68 -33.16 -15.18
CA SER A 46 3.27 -32.21 -16.12
C SER A 46 2.32 -31.06 -16.42
N LYS A 47 1.02 -31.33 -16.57
CA LYS A 47 0.01 -30.27 -16.77
C LYS A 47 -0.12 -29.36 -15.55
N MET A 48 -0.11 -29.90 -14.33
CA MET A 48 -0.14 -29.10 -13.10
C MET A 48 1.10 -28.20 -12.96
N ILE A 49 2.28 -28.69 -13.34
CA ILE A 49 3.52 -27.89 -13.34
C ILE A 49 3.44 -26.77 -14.37
N ILE A 50 2.99 -27.06 -15.61
CA ILE A 50 2.87 -26.06 -16.68
C ILE A 50 1.83 -24.98 -16.35
N ASN A 51 0.74 -25.36 -15.69
CA ASN A 51 -0.31 -24.44 -15.26
C ASN A 51 0.09 -23.61 -14.02
N GLU A 52 1.30 -23.79 -13.48
CA GLU A 52 1.77 -23.16 -12.24
C GLU A 52 0.89 -23.51 -11.01
N GLU A 53 0.17 -24.64 -11.06
CA GLU A 53 -0.63 -25.15 -9.93
C GLU A 53 0.24 -25.87 -8.89
N LEU A 54 1.40 -26.38 -9.32
CA LEU A 54 2.34 -27.12 -8.48
C LEU A 54 3.76 -26.59 -8.73
N MET A 55 4.40 -26.07 -7.69
CA MET A 55 5.80 -25.62 -7.75
C MET A 55 6.73 -26.84 -7.64
N ALA A 56 6.88 -27.56 -8.74
CA ALA A 56 7.67 -28.78 -8.81
C ALA A 56 8.46 -28.87 -10.12
N SER A 57 9.54 -29.64 -10.11
CA SER A 57 10.29 -30.04 -11.30
C SER A 57 10.26 -31.55 -11.46
N LEU A 58 10.26 -32.01 -12.71
CA LEU A 58 10.26 -33.43 -13.03
C LEU A 58 11.67 -33.91 -13.38
N GLU A 59 12.13 -34.96 -12.70
CA GLU A 59 13.35 -35.68 -13.03
C GLU A 59 13.01 -36.88 -13.91
N GLU A 60 13.34 -36.80 -15.21
CA GLU A 60 13.00 -37.80 -16.23
C GLU A 60 13.66 -39.19 -16.04
N PRO A 61 14.96 -39.33 -15.70
CA PRO A 61 15.58 -40.66 -15.58
C PRO A 61 15.04 -41.47 -14.39
N ASN A 62 14.72 -40.81 -13.27
CA ASN A 62 14.22 -41.45 -12.06
C ASN A 62 12.68 -41.42 -11.94
N GLN A 63 11.99 -40.80 -12.91
CA GLN A 63 10.54 -40.59 -12.89
C GLN A 63 10.06 -40.06 -11.54
N THR A 64 10.72 -39.02 -11.05
CA THR A 64 10.47 -38.46 -9.71
C THR A 64 10.10 -36.99 -9.82
N VAL A 65 9.13 -36.57 -9.03
CA VAL A 65 8.68 -35.17 -8.90
C VAL A 65 9.40 -34.58 -7.71
N ILE A 66 10.17 -33.52 -7.93
CA ILE A 66 10.89 -32.79 -6.89
C ILE A 66 10.09 -31.51 -6.61
N MET A 67 9.69 -31.33 -5.36
CA MET A 67 8.93 -30.15 -4.93
C MET A 67 9.88 -29.01 -4.58
N HIS A 68 9.49 -27.78 -4.94
CA HIS A 68 10.21 -26.56 -4.58
C HIS A 68 9.39 -25.79 -3.55
N HIS A 69 9.88 -25.73 -2.31
CA HIS A 69 9.24 -24.97 -1.24
C HIS A 69 9.60 -23.49 -1.37
N THR A 70 8.93 -22.78 -2.29
CA THR A 70 9.14 -21.33 -2.47
C THR A 70 8.13 -20.47 -1.70
N ASP A 71 7.38 -21.05 -0.78
CA ASP A 71 6.53 -20.26 0.10
C ASP A 71 7.40 -19.45 1.06
N PRO A 72 7.30 -18.11 1.08
CA PRO A 72 7.94 -17.32 2.11
C PRO A 72 7.43 -17.82 3.46
N SER A 73 8.35 -18.09 4.39
CA SER A 73 7.99 -18.51 5.74
C SER A 73 6.92 -17.57 6.32
N ARG A 74 6.05 -18.09 7.20
CA ARG A 74 4.96 -17.30 7.78
C ARG A 74 5.42 -15.93 8.31
N THR A 75 6.64 -15.87 8.87
CA THR A 75 7.28 -14.63 9.33
C THR A 75 7.66 -13.69 8.19
N GLN A 76 8.19 -14.20 7.08
CA GLN A 76 8.49 -13.41 5.87
C GLN A 76 7.21 -12.86 5.26
N ALA A 77 6.15 -13.67 5.15
CA ALA A 77 4.85 -13.21 4.64
C ALA A 77 4.23 -12.10 5.51
N LEU A 78 4.27 -12.26 6.85
CA LEU A 78 3.81 -11.21 7.77
C LEU A 78 4.68 -9.95 7.70
N SER A 79 5.99 -10.10 7.49
CA SER A 79 6.91 -8.98 7.33
C SER A 79 6.62 -8.20 6.04
N LEU A 80 6.35 -8.89 4.92
CA LEU A 80 5.93 -8.26 3.67
C LEU A 80 4.61 -7.48 3.84
N GLN A 81 3.62 -8.07 4.50
CA GLN A 81 2.37 -7.37 4.83
C GLN A 81 2.60 -6.14 5.70
N LEU A 82 3.49 -6.23 6.70
CA LEU A 82 3.83 -5.09 7.54
C LEU A 82 4.52 -3.98 6.74
N VAL A 83 5.43 -4.34 5.83
CA VAL A 83 6.09 -3.38 4.94
C VAL A 83 5.06 -2.63 4.08
N GLU A 84 4.09 -3.34 3.48
CA GLU A 84 2.99 -2.70 2.75
C GLU A 84 2.19 -1.72 3.62
N LYS A 85 1.92 -2.09 4.88
CA LYS A 85 1.21 -1.22 5.84
C LYS A 85 2.04 0.00 6.22
N ILE A 86 3.34 -0.14 6.41
CA ILE A 86 4.25 0.98 6.67
C ILE A 86 4.26 1.94 5.47
N PHE A 87 4.30 1.43 4.24
CA PHE A 87 4.19 2.25 3.03
C PHE A 87 2.86 3.02 2.98
N GLN A 88 1.74 2.36 3.26
CA GLN A 88 0.42 3.03 3.32
C GLN A 88 0.39 4.14 4.39
N LEU A 89 0.98 3.90 5.56
CA LEU A 89 1.07 4.92 6.62
C LEU A 89 1.99 6.06 6.24
N TYR A 90 3.11 5.78 5.58
CA TYR A 90 4.03 6.80 5.07
C TYR A 90 3.33 7.72 4.06
N GLU A 91 2.62 7.16 3.08
CA GLU A 91 1.86 7.95 2.11
C GLU A 91 0.75 8.79 2.76
N GLN A 92 0.09 8.25 3.79
CA GLN A 92 -0.90 9.00 4.57
C GLN A 92 -0.26 10.15 5.36
N ASN A 93 0.91 9.91 5.96
CA ASN A 93 1.66 10.96 6.66
C ASN A 93 2.08 12.08 5.69
N GLU A 94 2.62 11.74 4.53
CA GLU A 94 2.96 12.71 3.48
C GLU A 94 1.73 13.51 3.04
N LYS A 95 0.58 12.86 2.84
CA LYS A 95 -0.68 13.56 2.53
C LYS A 95 -1.10 14.52 3.65
N ILE A 96 -1.01 14.10 4.92
CA ILE A 96 -1.37 14.96 6.06
C ILE A 96 -0.42 16.15 6.17
N VAL A 97 0.89 15.95 5.99
CA VAL A 97 1.88 17.04 6.01
C VAL A 97 1.57 18.06 4.92
N ASN A 98 1.30 17.60 3.70
CA ASN A 98 0.90 18.47 2.59
C ASN A 98 -0.42 19.22 2.87
N LEU A 99 -1.42 18.54 3.44
CA LEU A 99 -2.73 19.13 3.79
C LEU A 99 -2.66 20.09 4.99
N ARG A 100 -1.73 19.88 5.93
CA ARG A 100 -1.55 20.74 7.12
C ARG A 100 -0.67 21.97 6.87
N GLY A 101 -0.21 22.16 5.64
CA GLY A 101 0.59 23.31 5.24
C GLY A 101 1.99 22.90 4.85
N GLY A 102 2.11 22.23 3.69
CA GLY A 102 3.39 21.97 3.00
C GLY A 102 4.15 23.23 2.56
N GLU A 103 3.92 24.38 3.18
CA GLU A 103 4.85 25.50 3.16
C GLU A 103 5.24 25.86 4.59
N PRO A 104 6.53 25.76 4.98
CA PRO A 104 7.03 26.69 5.96
C PRO A 104 6.90 28.06 5.29
N ASN A 105 5.92 28.82 5.75
CA ASN A 105 5.63 30.18 5.33
C ASN A 105 6.77 31.13 5.77
N PHE A 106 8.00 30.82 5.37
CA PHE A 106 9.24 31.52 5.68
C PHE A 106 9.56 32.61 4.64
N TYR A 107 8.80 32.68 3.54
CA TYR A 107 8.98 33.68 2.48
C TYR A 107 7.78 34.57 2.19
N SER A 108 6.68 34.45 2.94
CA SER A 108 5.54 35.38 2.84
C SER A 108 5.30 36.12 4.15
N ARG A 109 6.24 36.99 4.52
CA ARG A 109 5.92 38.20 5.28
C ARG A 109 6.26 39.42 4.42
N PRO A 110 5.31 40.36 4.29
CA PRO A 110 5.37 41.41 3.29
C PRO A 110 6.38 42.45 3.73
N ASN A 111 7.49 42.59 3.00
CA ASN A 111 8.35 43.76 3.15
C ASN A 111 7.70 44.97 2.46
N GLN A 112 6.51 45.37 2.93
CA GLN A 112 5.94 46.70 2.71
C GLN A 112 6.38 47.63 3.84
N GLN A 113 7.68 47.80 4.03
CA GLN A 113 8.19 48.89 4.86
C GLN A 113 9.56 49.36 4.37
N ALA A 114 9.62 49.74 3.10
CA ALA A 114 10.67 50.60 2.57
C ALA A 114 10.05 51.74 1.74
N GLN A 115 9.03 52.40 2.30
CA GLN A 115 8.64 53.74 1.89
C GLN A 115 9.19 54.71 2.95
N GLN A 116 10.49 54.97 2.88
CA GLN A 116 11.10 56.06 3.63
C GLN A 116 12.15 56.73 2.75
N GLY A 117 11.84 57.96 2.31
CA GLY A 117 12.88 58.94 2.05
C GLY A 117 13.18 59.33 0.59
N GLN A 118 12.17 59.46 -0.28
CA GLN A 118 12.34 60.25 -1.51
C GLN A 118 11.18 61.23 -1.70
N GLN A 119 11.31 62.41 -1.08
CA GLN A 119 10.72 63.65 -1.55
C GLN A 119 11.35 64.84 -0.82
N ARG A 120 12.50 65.29 -1.34
CA ARG A 120 12.88 66.71 -1.25
C ARG A 120 12.02 67.44 -2.27
N ASN A 121 10.96 68.10 -1.83
CA ASN A 121 10.43 69.24 -2.59
C ASN A 121 10.16 70.40 -1.63
N GLN A 122 10.93 71.46 -1.83
CA GLN A 122 10.78 72.74 -1.17
C GLN A 122 9.46 73.37 -1.60
N GLY A 123 8.77 74.02 -0.65
CA GLY A 123 7.92 75.16 -0.98
C GLY A 123 6.54 75.14 -0.34
N THR A 124 6.29 76.21 0.42
CA THR A 124 4.97 76.87 0.58
C THR A 124 4.18 76.56 1.85
N SER A 125 4.52 77.31 2.91
CA SER A 125 3.67 78.29 3.62
C SER A 125 2.18 77.99 3.89
N GLY A 126 1.79 78.18 5.16
CA GLY A 126 0.41 78.41 5.63
C GLY A 126 -0.16 77.19 6.36
N GLY A 127 -0.60 77.21 7.62
CA GLY A 127 -1.00 78.28 8.51
C GLY A 127 -2.29 77.86 9.22
N GLY A 128 -2.28 77.78 10.54
CA GLY A 128 -3.48 77.99 11.37
C GLY A 128 -4.32 76.79 11.85
N ASN A 129 -4.35 76.66 13.19
CA ASN A 129 -5.56 76.68 14.03
C ASN A 129 -6.26 75.35 14.44
N SER A 130 -5.91 74.92 15.66
CA SER A 130 -6.79 74.75 16.85
C SER A 130 -8.00 73.81 16.86
N GLY A 131 -7.99 72.92 17.88
CA GLY A 131 -9.17 72.41 18.61
C GLY A 131 -9.83 71.19 17.96
N GLY A 132 -10.17 70.10 18.64
CA GLY A 132 -10.35 69.85 20.05
C GLY A 132 -11.57 68.93 20.21
N GLY A 133 -11.41 67.81 20.92
CA GLY A 133 -12.48 67.07 21.61
C GLY A 133 -13.51 66.30 20.76
N GLY A 134 -13.82 65.07 21.18
CA GLY A 134 -15.05 64.40 20.76
C GLY A 134 -14.99 62.88 20.74
N GLN A 135 -15.01 62.28 21.93
CA GLN A 135 -15.39 60.87 22.12
C GLN A 135 -16.76 60.60 21.49
N ASN A 136 -16.88 59.49 20.75
CA ASN A 136 -18.19 58.93 20.44
C ASN A 136 -18.20 57.41 20.69
N TRP A 137 -18.71 57.07 21.86
CA TRP A 137 -19.16 55.74 22.26
C TRP A 137 -20.57 55.53 21.69
N ASN A 138 -20.71 54.65 20.69
CA ASN A 138 -21.99 54.10 20.28
C ASN A 138 -21.76 52.63 19.91
N ARG A 139 -21.93 51.67 20.83
CA ARG A 139 -23.23 51.05 21.18
C ARG A 139 -23.97 50.59 19.92
N SER A 140 -23.80 49.31 19.54
CA SER A 140 -24.90 48.37 19.27
C SER A 140 -24.31 47.01 18.88
N GLN A 141 -24.39 46.02 19.77
CA GLN A 141 -25.33 44.89 19.67
C GLN A 141 -25.13 43.96 18.46
N ARG A 142 -24.68 42.73 18.74
CA ARG A 142 -25.37 41.44 18.46
C ARG A 142 -24.34 40.33 18.68
N SER A 143 -24.43 39.56 19.78
CA SER A 143 -25.26 38.33 19.88
C SER A 143 -24.84 37.29 18.84
N GLY A 144 -24.39 36.08 19.17
CA GLY A 144 -24.38 35.43 20.47
C GLY A 144 -23.55 34.15 20.42
N THR A 145 -22.99 33.85 21.58
CA THR A 145 -22.38 32.60 21.99
C THR A 145 -23.41 31.47 21.92
N ASN A 146 -23.08 30.35 21.27
CA ASN A 146 -23.53 29.06 21.77
C ASN A 146 -22.56 27.94 21.35
N ARG A 147 -21.74 27.54 22.32
CA ARG A 147 -21.11 26.23 22.42
C ARG A 147 -22.19 25.26 22.91
N ALA A 148 -22.33 24.11 22.26
CA ALA A 148 -22.91 22.91 22.86
C ALA A 148 -22.16 21.69 22.32
N TYR A 149 -22.14 20.69 23.18
CA TYR A 149 -21.32 19.48 23.20
C TYR A 149 -21.51 18.53 22.02
#